data_AF-A0A2E7RPS6-F1
#
_entry.id   AF-A0A2E7RPS6-F1
#
_cell.length_a   1.000
_cell.length_b   1.000
_cell.length_c   1.000
_cell.angle_alpha   90.00
_cell.angle_beta   90.00
_cell.angle_gamma   90.00
#
_symmetry.space_group_name_H-M   'P 1'
#
loop_
_entity.id
_entity.type
_entity.pdbx_description
1 polymer ?
#
loop_
_entity_poly.entity_id
_entity_poly.type
_entity_poly.pdbx_seq_one_letter_code
_entity_poly.pdbx_strand_id
1 'polypeptide(L)'
;MAYTSGKHAKFISDRSGVAYPYSERIKEWNGAIVHISEYEAKHPQLEPSVVGDDPQALKEARPDRTEPAVIRLLRPNCFKTGTAGSPVLTVTEPSHNRTTGDVVRFRKVTSFDGFTKVNIERSSGYAITVIDENSYTITIAGDTATVGGIQGGGKNATVGIGSGVLPSPATTFDSSNIKLDSTTKTFDEG
;
A
#
# COMPACT_ATOMS: atom_id res chain seq x y z
N MET A 1 2.26 -36.90 52.40
CA MET A 1 1.09 -37.69 52.83
C MET A 1 0.48 -38.36 51.62
N ALA A 2 0.29 -39.68 51.62
CA ALA A 2 -0.39 -40.39 50.53
C ALA A 2 -1.90 -40.38 50.80
N TYR A 3 -2.70 -39.91 49.84
CA TYR A 3 -4.16 -39.96 49.93
C TYR A 3 -4.66 -41.33 49.46
N THR A 4 -5.53 -41.98 50.23
CA THR A 4 -6.13 -43.26 49.87
C THR A 4 -7.00 -43.11 48.61
N SER A 5 -6.56 -43.68 47.49
CA SER A 5 -7.27 -43.67 46.19
C SER A 5 -7.72 -45.07 45.73
N GLY A 6 -7.70 -46.06 46.63
CA GLY A 6 -8.02 -47.46 46.31
C GLY A 6 -9.52 -47.75 46.10
N LYS A 7 -9.83 -49.00 45.74
CA LYS A 7 -11.20 -49.52 45.46
C LYS A 7 -12.26 -49.24 46.54
N HIS A 8 -11.83 -49.05 47.79
CA HIS A 8 -12.70 -48.78 48.93
C HIS A 8 -12.70 -47.32 49.39
N ALA A 9 -11.99 -46.43 48.67
CA ALA A 9 -11.99 -45.01 48.97
C ALA A 9 -13.38 -44.43 48.67
N LYS A 10 -13.95 -43.72 49.65
CA LYS A 10 -15.22 -43.01 49.52
C LYS A 10 -15.01 -41.52 49.76
N PHE A 11 -15.83 -40.70 49.11
CA PHE A 11 -15.98 -39.29 49.42
C PHE A 11 -17.43 -39.03 49.84
N ILE A 12 -17.66 -37.96 50.59
CA ILE A 12 -19.01 -37.50 50.93
C ILE A 12 -19.34 -36.37 49.95
N SER A 13 -20.50 -36.46 49.28
CA SER A 13 -20.97 -35.37 48.41
C SER A 13 -21.33 -34.15 49.26
N ASP A 14 -20.84 -32.98 48.89
CA ASP A 14 -21.15 -31.72 49.56
C ASP A 14 -22.60 -31.26 49.35
N ARG A 15 -23.32 -31.86 48.38
CA ARG A 15 -24.71 -31.52 48.05
C ARG A 15 -25.73 -32.43 48.73
N SER A 16 -25.53 -33.75 48.66
CA SER A 16 -26.45 -34.73 49.24
C SER A 16 -26.02 -35.28 50.61
N GLY A 17 -24.76 -35.09 51.00
CA GLY A 17 -24.21 -35.66 52.24
C GLY A 17 -24.03 -37.19 52.20
N VAL A 18 -24.23 -37.83 51.04
CA VAL A 18 -24.13 -39.28 50.85
C VAL A 18 -22.69 -39.69 50.53
N ALA A 19 -22.28 -40.87 50.99
CA ALA A 19 -20.95 -41.43 50.73
C ALA A 19 -20.92 -42.20 49.40
N TYR A 20 -20.14 -41.70 48.44
CA TYR A 20 -19.95 -42.26 47.10
C TYR A 20 -18.51 -42.73 46.87
N PRO A 21 -18.25 -43.60 45.87
CA PRO A 21 -16.89 -44.00 45.49
C PRO A 21 -16.02 -42.79 45.08
N TYR A 22 -14.80 -42.70 45.60
CA TYR A 22 -13.89 -41.57 45.34
C TYR A 22 -13.55 -41.35 43.86
N SER A 23 -13.66 -42.40 43.03
CA SER A 23 -13.48 -42.35 41.58
C SER A 23 -14.56 -41.55 40.84
N GLU A 24 -15.73 -41.40 41.45
CA GLU A 24 -16.91 -40.77 40.85
C GLU A 24 -17.13 -39.34 41.37
N ARG A 25 -16.10 -38.75 41.99
CA ARG A 25 -16.16 -37.38 42.48
C ARG A 25 -15.87 -36.39 41.36
N ILE A 26 -16.69 -35.35 41.23
CA ILE A 26 -16.45 -34.21 40.34
C ILE A 26 -16.40 -32.96 41.19
N LYS A 27 -15.44 -32.08 40.91
CA LYS A 27 -15.39 -30.75 41.53
C LYS A 27 -16.19 -29.78 40.67
N GLU A 28 -17.22 -29.17 41.25
CA GLU A 28 -18.01 -28.12 40.61
C GLU A 28 -17.25 -26.79 40.54
N TRP A 29 -17.80 -25.86 39.75
CA TRP A 29 -17.25 -24.51 39.55
C TRP A 29 -17.16 -23.68 40.85
N ASN A 30 -17.96 -24.01 41.87
CA ASN A 30 -17.98 -23.39 43.19
C ASN A 30 -16.95 -24.00 44.17
N GLY A 31 -16.22 -25.05 43.75
CA GLY A 31 -15.25 -25.77 44.58
C GLY A 31 -15.81 -26.95 45.37
N ALA A 32 -17.14 -27.17 45.37
CA ALA A 32 -17.79 -28.31 46.00
C ALA A 32 -17.48 -29.62 45.28
N ILE A 33 -17.38 -30.71 46.02
CA ILE A 33 -17.18 -32.05 45.48
C ILE A 33 -18.51 -32.79 45.50
N VAL A 34 -19.01 -33.13 44.33
CA VAL A 34 -20.30 -33.81 44.13
C VAL A 34 -20.12 -35.12 43.37
N HIS A 35 -21.12 -35.98 43.43
CA HIS A 35 -21.20 -37.17 42.59
C HIS A 35 -21.58 -36.82 41.15
N ILE A 36 -21.14 -37.61 40.17
CA ILE A 36 -21.43 -37.40 38.73
C ILE A 36 -22.93 -37.20 38.46
N SER A 37 -23.80 -37.93 39.16
CA SER A 37 -25.26 -37.81 38.99
C SER A 37 -25.86 -36.52 39.53
N GLU A 38 -25.10 -35.80 40.38
CA GLU A 38 -25.52 -34.55 41.02
C GLU A 38 -24.85 -33.32 40.40
N TYR A 39 -23.98 -33.54 39.39
CA TYR A 39 -23.23 -32.49 38.71
C TYR A 39 -24.14 -31.64 37.83
N GLU A 40 -24.21 -30.35 38.14
CA GLU A 40 -24.83 -29.36 37.27
C GLU A 40 -23.78 -28.64 36.41
N ALA A 41 -23.95 -28.73 35.09
CA ALA A 41 -23.13 -27.96 34.16
C ALA A 41 -23.37 -26.45 34.37
N LYS A 42 -22.29 -25.67 34.39
CA LYS A 42 -22.34 -24.21 34.50
C LYS A 42 -23.14 -23.64 33.32
N HIS A 43 -23.92 -22.58 33.55
CA HIS A 43 -24.67 -21.94 32.47
C HIS A 43 -23.73 -21.51 31.33
N PRO A 44 -24.11 -21.75 30.05
CA PRO A 44 -23.25 -21.54 28.89
C PRO A 44 -22.84 -20.08 28.63
N GLN A 45 -23.36 -19.12 29.39
CA GLN A 45 -22.94 -17.70 29.32
C GLN A 45 -21.59 -17.42 30.01
N LEU A 46 -21.08 -18.32 30.86
CA LEU A 46 -19.83 -18.10 31.61
C LEU A 46 -18.58 -18.68 30.93
N GLU A 47 -18.75 -19.44 29.84
CA GLU A 47 -17.69 -19.89 28.95
C GLU A 47 -18.01 -19.38 27.54
N PRO A 48 -17.64 -18.12 27.22
CA PRO A 48 -17.81 -17.59 25.88
C PRO A 48 -17.13 -18.54 24.90
N SER A 49 -17.87 -19.03 23.90
CA SER A 49 -17.29 -19.81 22.82
C SER A 49 -16.17 -18.98 22.19
N VAL A 50 -14.96 -19.52 22.12
CA VAL A 50 -13.83 -18.86 21.48
C VAL A 50 -14.19 -18.73 20.00
N VAL A 51 -14.50 -17.51 19.56
CA VAL A 51 -14.64 -17.20 18.14
C VAL A 51 -13.26 -17.38 17.54
N GLY A 52 -13.10 -18.40 16.70
CA GLY A 52 -11.85 -18.61 15.96
C GLY A 52 -11.57 -17.42 15.05
N ASP A 53 -10.28 -17.13 14.81
CA ASP A 53 -9.86 -16.10 13.88
C ASP A 53 -10.51 -16.33 12.51
N ASP A 54 -11.12 -15.28 11.96
CA ASP A 54 -11.72 -15.31 10.62
C ASP A 54 -10.62 -15.58 9.58
N PRO A 55 -10.57 -16.76 8.94
CA PRO A 55 -9.50 -17.12 8.01
C PRO A 55 -9.72 -16.49 6.63
N GLN A 56 -10.17 -15.23 6.58
CA GLN A 56 -10.42 -14.50 5.34
C GLN A 56 -9.15 -14.00 4.64
N ALA A 57 -7.97 -14.13 5.26
CA ALA A 57 -6.70 -13.82 4.60
C ALA A 57 -6.16 -15.04 3.85
N LEU A 58 -6.23 -15.01 2.50
CA LEU A 58 -5.51 -15.94 1.65
C LEU A 58 -4.01 -15.83 1.92
N LYS A 59 -3.41 -16.89 2.46
CA LYS A 59 -1.96 -17.01 2.77
C LYS A 59 -1.04 -16.66 1.60
N GLU A 60 -1.55 -16.78 0.37
CA GLU A 60 -0.85 -16.48 -0.87
C GLU A 60 -1.77 -15.70 -1.81
N ALA A 61 -2.23 -14.53 -1.37
CA ALA A 61 -2.92 -13.61 -2.27
C ALA A 61 -2.01 -13.32 -3.47
N ARG A 62 -2.50 -13.57 -4.68
CA ARG A 62 -1.75 -13.23 -5.88
C ARG A 62 -1.50 -11.73 -5.88
N PRO A 63 -0.25 -11.27 -6.02
CA PRO A 63 0.04 -9.86 -6.10
C PRO A 63 -0.73 -9.27 -7.29
N ASP A 64 -1.23 -8.06 -7.08
CA ASP A 64 -2.01 -7.37 -8.09
C ASP A 64 -1.19 -7.18 -9.37
N ARG A 65 -1.87 -7.21 -10.51
CA ARG A 65 -1.21 -6.99 -11.79
C ARG A 65 -0.79 -5.52 -11.86
N THR A 66 0.48 -5.25 -12.17
CA THR A 66 0.89 -3.90 -12.57
C THR A 66 0.14 -3.51 -13.83
N GLU A 67 -0.73 -2.51 -13.71
CA GLU A 67 -1.49 -2.00 -14.85
C GLU A 67 -0.55 -1.29 -15.85
N PRO A 68 -0.79 -1.44 -17.16
CA PRO A 68 -0.06 -0.69 -18.15
C PRO A 68 -0.34 0.81 -18.00
N ALA A 69 0.71 1.61 -18.09
CA ALA A 69 0.65 3.06 -18.14
C ALA A 69 -0.43 3.58 -19.12
N VAL A 70 -1.45 4.25 -18.60
CA VAL A 70 -2.49 4.88 -19.42
C VAL A 70 -1.89 6.07 -20.17
N ILE A 71 -2.04 6.06 -21.50
CA ILE A 71 -1.62 7.16 -22.38
C ILE A 71 -2.86 7.98 -22.73
N ARG A 72 -2.79 9.29 -22.53
CA ARG A 72 -3.86 10.24 -22.85
C ARG A 72 -3.54 11.04 -24.10
N LEU A 73 -4.57 11.25 -24.93
CA LEU A 73 -4.51 12.15 -26.08
C LEU A 73 -4.63 13.60 -25.60
N LEU A 74 -3.70 14.46 -26.04
CA LEU A 74 -3.73 15.89 -25.76
C LEU A 74 -4.56 16.62 -26.82
N ARG A 75 -5.03 17.83 -26.48
CA ARG A 75 -5.70 18.72 -27.43
C ARG A 75 -4.72 19.12 -28.56
N PRO A 76 -5.23 19.45 -29.77
CA PRO A 76 -4.39 19.99 -30.84
C PRO A 76 -3.63 21.24 -30.37
N ASN A 77 -2.36 21.32 -30.74
CA ASN A 77 -1.44 22.40 -30.35
C ASN A 77 -1.42 22.66 -28.83
N CYS A 78 -1.29 21.58 -28.05
CA CYS A 78 -1.30 21.65 -26.58
C CYS A 78 -0.06 22.29 -25.95
N PHE A 79 1.00 22.59 -26.71
CA PHE A 79 2.21 23.18 -26.17
C PHE A 79 2.30 24.66 -26.52
N LYS A 80 2.70 25.49 -25.56
CA LYS A 80 2.98 26.91 -25.76
C LYS A 80 4.41 27.22 -25.30
N THR A 81 5.19 27.88 -26.15
CA THR A 81 6.52 28.34 -25.78
C THR A 81 6.48 29.57 -24.88
N GLY A 82 7.48 29.70 -24.01
CA GLY A 82 7.73 30.92 -23.24
C GLY A 82 8.24 32.07 -24.11
N THR A 83 8.96 33.02 -23.53
CA THR A 83 9.63 34.09 -24.29
C THR A 83 10.75 33.54 -25.18
N ALA A 84 11.16 34.29 -26.21
CA ALA A 84 12.33 33.95 -27.03
C ALA A 84 13.54 33.63 -26.14
N GLY A 85 14.27 32.55 -26.47
CA GLY A 85 15.39 32.04 -25.69
C GLY A 85 15.02 31.21 -24.46
N SER A 86 13.73 31.06 -24.12
CA SER A 86 13.31 30.25 -22.97
C SER A 86 13.28 28.75 -23.31
N PRO A 87 13.79 27.86 -22.44
CA PRO A 87 13.66 26.39 -22.56
C PRO A 87 12.35 25.85 -21.96
N VAL A 88 11.47 26.73 -21.47
CA VAL A 88 10.24 26.35 -20.76
C VAL A 88 9.06 26.26 -21.73
N LEU A 89 8.34 25.15 -21.65
CA LEU A 89 7.06 24.94 -22.35
C LEU A 89 5.94 24.85 -21.34
N THR A 90 4.83 25.50 -21.65
CA THR A 90 3.55 25.27 -20.98
C THR A 90 2.76 24.23 -21.75
N VAL A 91 2.29 23.19 -21.06
CA VAL A 91 1.47 22.12 -21.61
C VAL A 91 0.04 22.30 -21.12
N THR A 92 -0.91 22.27 -22.04
CA THR A 92 -2.35 22.31 -21.73
C THR A 92 -2.92 20.90 -21.79
N GLU A 93 -3.29 20.39 -20.64
CA GLU A 93 -3.83 19.06 -20.44
C GLU A 93 -4.99 19.13 -19.43
N PRO A 94 -6.25 19.15 -19.90
CA PRO A 94 -7.40 19.31 -19.03
C PRO A 94 -7.51 18.18 -18.00
N SER A 95 -7.87 18.51 -16.76
CA SER A 95 -8.07 17.59 -15.64
C SER A 95 -6.95 16.54 -15.56
N HIS A 96 -5.72 17.01 -15.37
CA HIS A 96 -4.56 16.12 -15.36
C HIS A 96 -4.35 15.38 -14.04
N ASN A 97 -4.91 15.87 -12.93
CA ASN A 97 -4.80 15.25 -11.60
C ASN A 97 -3.35 14.85 -11.27
N ARG A 98 -2.40 15.71 -11.65
CA ARG A 98 -0.96 15.50 -11.42
C ARG A 98 -0.45 16.49 -10.41
N THR A 99 0.63 16.13 -9.77
CA THR A 99 1.32 16.94 -8.78
C THR A 99 2.66 17.44 -9.34
N THR A 100 3.12 18.59 -8.86
CA THR A 100 4.47 19.08 -9.18
C THR A 100 5.51 18.03 -8.78
N GLY A 101 6.43 17.71 -9.69
CA GLY A 101 7.42 16.64 -9.53
C GLY A 101 7.06 15.35 -10.28
N ASP A 102 5.80 15.17 -10.68
CA ASP A 102 5.40 14.02 -11.50
C ASP A 102 6.14 14.01 -12.84
N VAL A 103 6.59 12.83 -13.28
CA VAL A 103 7.31 12.68 -14.53
C VAL A 103 6.33 12.30 -15.65
N VAL A 104 6.26 13.11 -16.69
CA VAL A 104 5.44 12.87 -17.89
C VAL A 104 6.31 12.61 -19.11
N ARG A 105 5.82 11.78 -20.03
CA ARG A 105 6.47 11.51 -21.31
C ARG A 105 5.53 11.79 -22.47
N PHE A 106 5.99 12.60 -23.40
CA PHE A 106 5.27 12.94 -24.62
C PHE A 106 5.65 12.03 -25.78
N ARG A 107 4.69 11.78 -26.67
CA ARG A 107 4.86 11.03 -27.92
C ARG A 107 3.97 11.62 -29.01
N LYS A 108 4.34 11.40 -30.27
CA LYS A 108 3.64 11.91 -31.48
C LYS A 108 3.57 13.45 -31.54
N VAL A 109 4.59 14.12 -31.04
CA VAL A 109 4.71 15.59 -31.06
C VAL A 109 5.35 16.06 -32.36
N THR A 110 4.91 17.21 -32.85
CA THR A 110 5.52 17.89 -34.02
C THR A 110 6.44 18.99 -33.54
N SER A 111 7.62 19.14 -34.15
CA SER A 111 8.57 20.23 -33.84
C SER A 111 7.96 21.60 -34.11
N PHE A 112 8.27 22.60 -33.28
CA PHE A 112 7.75 23.96 -33.39
C PHE A 112 8.65 24.95 -32.65
N ASP A 113 8.73 26.19 -33.13
CA ASP A 113 9.37 27.33 -32.46
C ASP A 113 10.77 27.04 -31.84
N GLY A 114 11.63 26.29 -32.54
CA GLY A 114 12.97 25.93 -32.06
C GLY A 114 13.05 24.65 -31.21
N PHE A 115 11.92 24.08 -30.81
CA PHE A 115 11.85 22.79 -30.13
C PHE A 115 11.75 21.63 -31.11
N THR A 116 12.71 20.72 -31.00
CA THR A 116 12.82 19.53 -31.83
C THR A 116 11.99 18.38 -31.24
N LYS A 117 11.50 17.50 -32.13
CA LYS A 117 10.75 16.32 -31.71
C LYS A 117 11.56 15.41 -30.78
N VAL A 118 12.85 15.23 -31.05
CA VAL A 118 13.71 14.30 -30.30
C VAL A 118 13.85 14.72 -28.83
N ASN A 119 13.95 16.03 -28.60
CA ASN A 119 14.03 16.56 -27.26
C ASN A 119 12.65 16.45 -26.60
N ILE A 120 11.56 16.95 -27.19
CA ILE A 120 10.23 16.87 -26.57
C ILE A 120 9.79 15.41 -26.24
N GLU A 121 10.18 14.42 -27.06
CA GLU A 121 9.81 13.00 -26.86
C GLU A 121 10.85 12.18 -26.06
N ARG A 122 11.75 12.84 -25.32
CA ARG A 122 12.83 12.19 -24.58
C ARG A 122 12.33 11.02 -23.72
N SER A 123 13.05 9.90 -23.77
CA SER A 123 12.61 8.63 -23.15
C SER A 123 12.48 8.70 -21.63
N SER A 124 13.32 9.50 -20.98
CA SER A 124 13.28 9.76 -19.53
C SER A 124 12.06 10.57 -19.08
N GLY A 125 11.40 11.28 -20.00
CA GLY A 125 10.33 12.23 -19.68
C GLY A 125 10.83 13.52 -19.04
N TYR A 126 9.86 14.25 -18.47
CA TYR A 126 10.01 15.58 -17.87
C TYR A 126 9.27 15.64 -16.54
N ALA A 127 9.96 16.10 -15.50
CA ALA A 127 9.29 16.50 -14.26
C ALA A 127 8.46 17.77 -14.54
N ILE A 128 7.21 17.77 -14.08
CA ILE A 128 6.29 18.88 -14.29
C ILE A 128 6.29 19.84 -13.12
N THR A 129 5.95 21.10 -13.39
CA THR A 129 5.53 22.06 -12.37
C THR A 129 4.10 22.49 -12.67
N VAL A 130 3.16 22.13 -11.79
CA VAL A 130 1.73 22.37 -11.99
C VAL A 130 1.44 23.86 -11.83
N ILE A 131 0.69 24.42 -12.79
CA ILE A 131 0.18 25.80 -12.73
C ILE A 131 -1.25 25.76 -12.17
N ASP A 132 -2.10 24.96 -12.79
CA ASP A 132 -3.51 24.77 -12.44
C ASP A 132 -3.98 23.36 -12.81
N GLU A 133 -5.26 23.04 -12.63
CA GLU A 133 -5.82 21.71 -12.93
C GLU A 133 -5.71 21.28 -14.41
N ASN A 134 -5.48 22.25 -15.30
CA ASN A 134 -5.51 22.06 -16.74
C ASN A 134 -4.15 22.31 -17.42
N SER A 135 -3.12 22.69 -16.67
CA SER A 135 -1.85 23.09 -17.23
C SER A 135 -0.67 22.99 -16.28
N TYR A 136 0.48 22.69 -16.85
CA TYR A 136 1.75 22.60 -16.14
C TYR A 136 2.91 23.01 -17.06
N THR A 137 4.06 23.33 -16.48
CA THR A 137 5.28 23.61 -17.24
C THR A 137 6.25 22.44 -17.22
N ILE A 138 7.04 22.36 -18.28
CA ILE A 138 8.20 21.46 -18.41
C ILE A 138 9.39 22.28 -18.89
N THR A 139 10.60 21.84 -18.50
CA THR A 139 11.84 22.44 -18.99
C THR A 139 12.54 21.47 -19.93
N ILE A 140 12.76 21.88 -21.18
CA ILE A 140 13.47 21.10 -22.19
C ILE A 140 14.91 21.59 -22.27
N ALA A 141 15.85 20.81 -21.73
CA ALA A 141 17.27 21.10 -21.90
C ALA A 141 17.69 20.86 -23.37
N GLY A 142 18.39 21.82 -23.95
CA GLY A 142 19.00 21.71 -25.29
C GLY A 142 18.27 22.46 -26.40
N ASP A 143 17.00 22.79 -26.23
CA ASP A 143 16.23 23.61 -27.18
C ASP A 143 15.68 24.85 -26.48
N THR A 144 15.53 25.94 -27.22
CA THR A 144 14.96 27.19 -26.74
C THR A 144 13.99 27.77 -27.76
N ALA A 145 13.03 28.55 -27.28
CA ALA A 145 12.06 29.21 -28.14
C ALA A 145 12.77 30.17 -29.12
N THR A 146 12.50 30.06 -30.42
CA THR A 146 13.13 30.94 -31.43
C THR A 146 12.46 32.32 -31.46
N VAL A 147 11.12 32.33 -31.54
CA VAL A 147 10.28 33.53 -31.53
C VAL A 147 9.65 33.72 -30.15
N GLY A 148 9.19 32.63 -29.53
CA GLY A 148 8.50 32.66 -28.24
C GLY A 148 7.01 33.03 -28.35
N GLY A 149 6.21 32.55 -27.39
CA GLY A 149 4.78 32.77 -27.31
C GLY A 149 3.95 32.00 -28.35
N ILE A 150 4.58 31.08 -29.09
CA ILE A 150 3.94 30.31 -30.15
C ILE A 150 3.29 29.05 -29.58
N GLN A 151 2.08 28.75 -30.05
CA GLN A 151 1.36 27.52 -29.73
C GLN A 151 1.59 26.47 -30.83
N GLY A 152 1.90 25.23 -30.44
CA GLY A 152 2.30 24.17 -31.36
C GLY A 152 2.31 22.77 -30.74
N GLY A 153 3.00 21.85 -31.40
CA GLY A 153 3.09 20.43 -31.00
C GLY A 153 2.19 19.47 -31.76
N GLY A 154 1.41 19.96 -32.74
CA GLY A 154 0.65 19.14 -33.68
C GLY A 154 -0.70 18.65 -33.15
N LYS A 155 -1.36 17.76 -33.90
CA LYS A 155 -2.75 17.35 -33.66
C LYS A 155 -2.92 16.07 -32.82
N ASN A 156 -1.89 15.21 -32.79
CA ASN A 156 -1.99 13.85 -32.25
C ASN A 156 -1.01 13.60 -31.09
N ALA A 157 -0.57 14.66 -30.41
CA ALA A 157 0.33 14.54 -29.28
C ALA A 157 -0.34 13.75 -28.15
N THR A 158 0.42 12.84 -27.56
CA THR A 158 -0.03 12.02 -26.44
C THR A 158 0.92 12.18 -25.26
N VAL A 159 0.38 12.05 -24.07
CA VAL A 159 1.13 12.09 -22.82
C VAL A 159 0.86 10.81 -22.04
N GLY A 160 1.89 10.26 -21.43
CA GLY A 160 1.75 9.20 -20.44
C GLY A 160 2.68 9.46 -19.26
N ILE A 161 2.60 8.58 -18.28
CA ILE A 161 3.58 8.48 -17.21
C ILE A 161 4.98 8.28 -17.84
N GLY A 162 5.94 9.08 -17.40
CA GLY A 162 7.36 8.91 -17.72
C GLY A 162 7.99 7.85 -16.84
N SER A 163 9.12 7.30 -17.27
CA SER A 163 9.76 6.13 -16.66
C SER A 163 10.34 6.37 -15.25
N GLY A 164 10.02 7.50 -14.60
CA GLY A 164 10.55 7.90 -13.30
C GLY A 164 9.68 7.52 -12.10
N VAL A 165 8.37 7.30 -12.27
CA VAL A 165 7.48 6.90 -11.16
C VAL A 165 6.31 6.11 -11.73
N LEU A 166 6.44 4.77 -11.78
CA LEU A 166 5.24 3.97 -11.53
C LEU A 166 4.81 4.34 -10.10
N PRO A 167 3.53 4.56 -9.80
CA PRO A 167 3.08 4.52 -8.42
C PRO A 167 3.32 3.08 -7.93
N SER A 168 4.55 2.81 -7.48
CA SER A 168 4.83 1.64 -6.67
C SER A 168 3.94 1.81 -5.43
N PRO A 169 3.22 0.76 -4.97
CA PRO A 169 2.78 0.77 -3.59
C PRO A 169 4.02 1.12 -2.74
N ALA A 170 3.86 2.14 -1.90
CA ALA A 170 4.95 2.78 -1.20
C ALA A 170 5.67 1.78 -0.29
N THR A 171 6.81 1.29 -0.74
CA THR A 171 7.94 0.85 0.09
C THR A 171 9.23 1.06 -0.70
N THR A 172 9.49 2.29 -1.18
CA THR A 172 10.85 2.67 -1.56
C THR A 172 11.68 2.72 -0.29
N PHE A 173 12.37 1.63 -0.01
CA PHE A 173 13.52 1.59 0.86
C PHE A 173 14.53 2.62 0.36
N ASP A 174 14.69 3.73 1.09
CA ASP A 174 15.70 4.74 0.77
C ASP A 174 17.06 4.26 1.25
N SER A 175 17.80 3.61 0.36
CA SER A 175 19.15 3.14 0.66
C SER A 175 20.17 4.28 0.84
N SER A 176 19.81 5.55 0.65
CA SER A 176 20.74 6.67 0.75
C SER A 176 21.17 6.99 2.20
N ASN A 177 20.42 6.52 3.21
CA ASN A 177 20.74 6.67 4.62
C ASN A 177 21.30 5.40 5.30
N ILE A 178 21.51 4.32 4.55
CA ILE A 178 22.00 3.07 5.10
C ILE A 178 23.52 3.02 4.98
N LYS A 179 24.20 3.26 6.10
CA LYS A 179 25.63 3.05 6.22
C LYS A 179 25.89 1.69 6.86
N LEU A 180 26.75 0.90 6.24
CA LEU A 180 27.26 -0.33 6.83
C LEU A 180 28.24 0.05 7.95
N ASP A 181 27.90 -0.22 9.22
CA ASP A 181 28.91 -0.23 10.27
C ASP A 181 29.76 -1.50 10.11
N SER A 182 30.99 -1.33 9.62
CA SER A 182 31.93 -2.41 9.35
C SER A 182 32.43 -3.12 10.62
N THR A 183 32.10 -2.59 11.81
CA THR A 183 32.50 -3.13 13.11
C THR A 183 31.46 -4.10 13.67
N THR A 184 30.18 -3.78 13.53
CA THR A 184 29.06 -4.55 14.11
C THR A 184 28.29 -5.38 13.09
N LYS A 185 28.47 -5.11 11.79
CA LYS A 185 27.71 -5.72 10.68
C LYS A 185 26.18 -5.58 10.84
N THR A 186 25.72 -4.57 11.57
CA THR A 186 24.31 -4.20 11.64
C THR A 186 24.03 -3.00 10.74
N PHE A 187 22.79 -2.92 10.25
CA PHE A 187 22.29 -1.75 9.53
C PHE A 187 21.60 -0.88 10.56
N ASP A 188 22.20 0.27 10.88
CA ASP A 188 21.61 1.23 11.82
C ASP A 188 20.91 2.33 11.01
N GLU A 189 19.68 2.66 11.42
CA GLU A 189 18.96 3.83 10.91
C GLU A 189 19.47 5.08 11.64
N GLY A 190 20.02 6.03 10.89
CA GLY A 190 20.47 7.33 11.41
C GLY A 190 19.34 8.35 11.46
#